data_AF-A0A090S200-F1
#
_entry.id   AF-A0A090S200-F1
#
_cell.length_a   1.000
_cell.length_b   1.000
_cell.length_c   1.000
_cell.angle_alpha   90.00
_cell.angle_beta   90.00
_cell.angle_gamma   90.00
#
_symmetry.space_group_name_H-M   'P 1'
#
loop_
_entity.id
_entity.type
_entity.pdbx_description
1 polymer ?
#
loop_
_entity_poly.entity_id
_entity_poly.type
_entity_poly.pdbx_seq_one_letter_code
_entity_poly.pdbx_strand_id
1 'polypeptide(L)'
;MFKWLKSGAPWVWLTGGAVSISLISVLGLLLLIGWRGLTYFWPAPLYQWQDDNGSALIGQVYSKTWVPTYNIPNANELLPQEVLEAGKVERYSIKIANRDLYGIDFVSLLSSELHQQQTPSDLVVIERTRGGDFFGRILALKVRRVRLIRRWKACSE
;
A
#
# COMPACT_ATOMS: atom_id res chain seq x y z
N MET A 1 -56.31 -23.30 -0.40
CA MET A 1 -54.86 -23.15 -0.10
C MET A 1 -54.04 -24.42 -0.31
N PHE A 2 -54.47 -25.62 0.09
CA PHE A 2 -53.67 -26.87 -0.06
C PHE A 2 -53.42 -27.40 -1.48
N LYS A 3 -54.10 -26.88 -2.53
CA LYS A 3 -53.91 -27.33 -3.92
C LYS A 3 -52.53 -26.95 -4.49
N TRP A 4 -51.98 -25.80 -4.07
CA TRP A 4 -50.67 -25.33 -4.53
C TRP A 4 -49.51 -26.17 -3.98
N LEU A 5 -49.64 -26.65 -2.74
CA LEU A 5 -48.65 -27.55 -2.12
C LEU A 5 -48.60 -28.93 -2.81
N LYS A 6 -49.72 -29.40 -3.36
CA LYS A 6 -49.81 -30.69 -4.08
C LYS A 6 -49.48 -30.59 -5.57
N SER A 7 -49.32 -29.40 -6.13
CA SER A 7 -49.10 -29.21 -7.59
C SER A 7 -47.63 -29.31 -8.02
N GLY A 8 -46.70 -29.60 -7.12
CA GLY A 8 -45.26 -29.66 -7.41
C GLY A 8 -44.59 -28.29 -7.63
N ALA A 9 -45.38 -27.25 -7.92
CA ALA A 9 -44.92 -25.88 -8.11
C ALA A 9 -44.04 -25.35 -6.96
N PRO A 10 -44.32 -25.59 -5.66
CA PRO A 10 -43.46 -25.09 -4.57
C PRO A 10 -42.03 -25.61 -4.65
N TRP A 11 -41.82 -26.86 -5.09
CA TRP A 11 -40.50 -27.46 -5.23
C TRP A 11 -39.70 -26.85 -6.39
N VAL A 12 -40.37 -26.42 -7.46
CA VAL A 12 -39.74 -25.69 -8.57
C VAL A 12 -39.27 -24.31 -8.11
N TRP A 13 -40.08 -23.60 -7.33
CA TRP A 13 -39.70 -22.30 -6.76
C TRP A 13 -38.58 -22.43 -5.73
N LEU A 14 -38.59 -23.49 -4.91
CA LEU A 14 -37.56 -23.72 -3.90
C LEU A 14 -36.20 -24.04 -4.56
N THR A 15 -36.18 -24.87 -5.61
CA THR A 15 -34.95 -25.18 -6.35
C THR A 15 -34.43 -23.97 -7.13
N GLY A 16 -35.30 -23.23 -7.82
CA GLY A 16 -34.91 -21.98 -8.50
C GLY A 16 -34.38 -20.92 -7.53
N GLY A 17 -35.02 -20.79 -6.36
CA GLY A 17 -34.57 -19.93 -5.28
C GLY A 17 -33.21 -20.36 -4.71
N ALA A 18 -33.02 -21.66 -4.45
CA ALA A 18 -31.76 -22.21 -3.96
C ALA A 18 -30.61 -21.98 -4.96
N VAL A 19 -30.83 -22.20 -6.26
CA VAL A 19 -29.84 -21.93 -7.31
C VAL A 19 -29.50 -20.44 -7.39
N SER A 20 -30.51 -19.57 -7.32
CA SER A 20 -30.31 -18.12 -7.35
C SER A 20 -29.49 -17.62 -6.15
N ILE A 21 -29.80 -18.11 -4.94
CA ILE A 21 -29.05 -17.79 -3.72
C ILE A 21 -27.60 -18.28 -3.82
N SER A 22 -27.40 -19.49 -4.35
CA SER A 22 -26.06 -20.03 -4.58
C SER A 22 -25.26 -19.16 -5.54
N LEU A 23 -25.85 -18.73 -6.66
CA LEU A 23 -25.20 -17.85 -7.63
C LEU A 23 -24.85 -16.49 -7.03
N ILE A 24 -25.77 -15.88 -6.28
CA ILE A 24 -25.52 -14.62 -5.56
C ILE A 24 -24.38 -14.79 -4.56
N SER A 25 -24.33 -15.92 -3.84
CA SER A 25 -23.30 -16.18 -2.83
C SER A 25 -21.91 -16.30 -3.47
N VAL A 26 -21.82 -16.99 -4.61
CA VAL A 26 -20.57 -17.12 -5.37
C VAL A 26 -20.12 -15.77 -5.92
N LEU A 27 -21.02 -15.02 -6.55
CA LEU A 27 -20.71 -13.69 -7.07
C LEU A 27 -20.31 -12.71 -5.96
N GLY A 28 -21.00 -12.75 -4.83
CA GLY A 28 -20.68 -11.95 -3.65
C GLY A 28 -19.30 -12.30 -3.08
N LEU A 29 -18.95 -13.58 -3.03
CA LEU A 29 -17.62 -14.02 -2.62
C LEU A 29 -16.53 -13.56 -3.60
N LEU A 30 -16.75 -13.71 -4.90
CA LEU A 30 -15.81 -13.24 -5.93
C LEU A 30 -15.60 -11.72 -5.85
N LEU A 31 -16.68 -10.95 -5.66
CA LEU A 31 -16.62 -9.51 -5.49
C LEU A 31 -15.85 -9.13 -4.21
N LEU A 32 -16.11 -9.81 -3.09
CA LEU A 32 -15.43 -9.57 -1.83
C LEU A 32 -13.92 -9.81 -1.95
N ILE A 33 -13.53 -10.92 -2.57
CA ILE A 33 -12.12 -11.26 -2.79
C ILE A 33 -11.48 -10.24 -3.75
N GLY A 34 -12.15 -9.94 -4.86
CA GLY A 34 -11.69 -8.98 -5.85
C GLY A 34 -11.46 -7.59 -5.26
N TRP A 35 -12.40 -7.09 -4.47
CA TRP A 35 -12.29 -5.79 -3.79
C TRP A 35 -11.11 -5.74 -2.83
N ARG A 36 -10.88 -6.82 -2.06
CA ARG A 36 -9.73 -6.91 -1.14
C ARG A 36 -8.39 -6.96 -1.88
N GLY A 37 -8.35 -7.59 -3.06
CA GLY A 37 -7.14 -7.67 -3.89
C GLY A 37 -6.82 -6.35 -4.60
N LEU A 38 -7.82 -5.63 -5.12
CA LEU A 38 -7.62 -4.41 -5.91
C LEU A 38 -6.86 -3.31 -5.14
N THR A 39 -7.07 -3.22 -3.83
CA THR A 39 -6.37 -2.25 -2.97
C THR A 39 -4.85 -2.40 -3.02
N TYR A 40 -4.32 -3.63 -3.20
CA TYR A 40 -2.87 -3.87 -3.28
C TYR A 40 -2.24 -3.35 -4.57
N PHE A 41 -3.03 -3.13 -5.63
CA PHE A 41 -2.53 -2.56 -6.87
C PHE A 41 -2.41 -1.04 -6.82
N TRP A 42 -3.00 -0.38 -5.80
CA TRP A 42 -2.89 1.06 -5.68
C TRP A 42 -1.55 1.45 -5.04
N PRO A 43 -0.80 2.41 -5.62
CA PRO A 43 0.49 2.80 -5.08
C PRO A 43 0.32 3.41 -3.69
N ALA A 44 1.09 2.92 -2.72
CA ALA A 44 1.11 3.51 -1.39
C ALA A 44 1.70 4.93 -1.46
N PRO A 45 1.10 5.91 -0.75
CA PRO A 45 1.62 7.26 -0.72
C PRO A 45 3.03 7.28 -0.10
N LEU A 46 3.90 8.10 -0.67
CA LEU A 46 5.20 8.41 -0.08
C LEU A 46 5.04 9.54 0.93
N TYR A 47 5.61 9.33 2.10
CA TYR A 47 5.67 10.31 3.16
C TYR A 47 7.11 10.76 3.35
N GLN A 48 7.25 12.01 3.77
CA GLN A 48 8.51 12.57 4.23
C GLN A 48 8.32 13.03 5.68
N TRP A 49 9.18 12.57 6.57
CA TRP A 49 9.27 13.00 7.96
C TRP A 49 10.62 13.66 8.22
N GLN A 50 10.74 14.31 9.36
CA GLN A 50 12.00 14.75 9.93
C GLN A 50 12.25 13.99 11.22
N ASP A 51 13.47 13.48 11.34
CA ASP A 51 13.99 12.90 12.59
C ASP A 51 14.36 14.02 13.58
N ASP A 52 14.63 13.66 14.84
CA ASP A 52 15.06 14.60 15.90
C ASP A 52 16.31 15.40 15.50
N ASN A 53 17.16 14.83 14.63
CA ASN A 53 18.36 15.47 14.09
C ASN A 53 18.07 16.39 12.88
N GLY A 54 16.81 16.58 12.49
CA GLY A 54 16.40 17.34 11.30
C GLY A 54 16.68 16.62 9.97
N SER A 55 17.13 15.36 10.01
CA SER A 55 17.34 14.55 8.80
C SER A 55 16.01 14.12 8.20
N ALA A 56 15.87 14.23 6.88
CA ALA A 56 14.65 13.83 6.20
C ALA A 56 14.59 12.31 6.01
N LEU A 57 13.51 11.69 6.51
CA LEU A 57 13.18 10.28 6.28
C LEU A 57 12.08 10.20 5.24
N ILE A 58 12.32 9.49 4.13
CA ILE A 58 11.32 9.26 3.08
C ILE A 58 10.96 7.78 3.08
N GLY A 59 9.67 7.46 3.11
CA GLY A 59 9.22 6.08 3.08
C GLY A 59 7.72 5.90 2.93
N GLN A 60 7.32 4.64 2.85
CA GLN A 60 5.92 4.22 2.82
C GLN A 60 5.58 3.57 4.15
N VAL A 61 4.46 3.93 4.76
CA VAL A 61 3.97 3.25 5.98
C VAL A 61 3.49 1.86 5.59
N TYR A 62 4.21 0.83 6.06
CA TYR A 62 3.86 -0.57 5.78
C TYR A 62 2.88 -1.12 6.82
N SER A 63 3.14 -0.84 8.11
CA SER A 63 2.24 -1.23 9.18
C SER A 63 2.34 -0.28 10.38
N LYS A 64 1.30 -0.29 11.20
CA LYS A 64 1.24 0.43 12.48
C LYS A 64 0.82 -0.53 13.57
N THR A 65 1.54 -0.52 14.69
CA THR A 65 1.28 -1.42 15.81
C THR A 65 1.36 -0.65 17.11
N TRP A 66 0.42 -0.89 18.03
CA TRP A 66 0.48 -0.33 19.38
C TRP A 66 1.43 -1.11 20.26
N VAL A 67 2.35 -0.42 20.93
CA VAL A 67 3.32 -0.99 21.85
C VAL A 67 3.08 -0.39 23.25
N PRO A 68 2.89 -1.21 24.28
CA PRO A 68 2.80 -0.71 25.65
C PRO A 68 4.10 -0.02 26.09
N THR A 69 3.99 1.06 26.84
CA THR A 69 5.16 1.88 27.26
C THR A 69 6.14 1.09 28.14
N TYR A 70 5.65 0.15 28.95
CA TYR A 70 6.50 -0.71 29.78
C TYR A 70 7.40 -1.68 28.99
N ASN A 71 7.12 -1.92 27.71
CA ASN A 71 7.97 -2.75 26.83
C ASN A 71 9.09 -1.95 26.16
N ILE A 72 9.17 -0.63 26.41
CA ILE A 72 10.15 0.26 25.79
C ILE A 72 11.24 0.55 26.83
N PRO A 73 12.50 0.18 26.55
CA PRO A 73 13.63 0.55 27.41
C PRO A 73 13.72 2.08 27.52
N ASN A 74 13.96 2.60 28.72
CA ASN A 74 14.09 4.04 28.99
C ASN A 74 12.88 4.88 28.50
N ALA A 75 11.68 4.29 28.51
CA ALA A 75 10.44 4.96 28.08
C ALA A 75 10.25 6.34 28.72
N ASN A 76 10.60 6.49 30.00
CA ASN A 76 10.45 7.75 30.74
C ASN A 76 11.32 8.90 30.21
N GLU A 77 12.41 8.59 29.50
CA GLU A 77 13.30 9.60 28.89
C GLU A 77 12.96 9.85 27.43
N LEU A 78 12.51 8.81 26.71
CA LEU A 78 12.26 8.85 25.27
C LEU A 78 10.85 9.29 24.88
N LEU A 79 9.87 9.13 25.77
CA LEU A 79 8.46 9.36 25.45
C LEU A 79 7.94 10.62 26.16
N PRO A 80 7.12 11.44 25.47
CA PRO A 80 6.39 12.52 26.11
C PRO A 80 5.50 12.04 27.25
N GLN A 81 5.31 12.89 28.26
CA GLN A 81 4.55 12.56 29.47
C GLN A 81 3.12 12.11 29.15
N GLU A 82 2.49 12.72 28.15
CA GLU A 82 1.16 12.38 27.62
C GLU A 82 1.07 10.92 27.13
N VAL A 83 2.13 10.41 26.50
CA VAL A 83 2.22 9.05 25.98
C VAL A 83 2.45 8.05 27.11
N LEU A 84 3.23 8.44 28.11
CA LEU A 84 3.44 7.64 29.32
C LEU A 84 2.14 7.45 30.10
N GLU A 85 1.33 8.52 30.25
CA GLU A 85 0.02 8.47 30.89
C GLU A 85 -0.98 7.59 30.11
N ALA A 86 -0.93 7.61 28.78
CA ALA A 86 -1.75 6.74 27.93
C ALA A 86 -1.35 5.25 28.00
N GLY A 87 -0.14 4.94 28.48
CA GLY A 87 0.37 3.58 28.67
C GLY A 87 0.70 2.82 27.37
N LYS A 88 0.58 3.45 26.20
CA LYS A 88 0.89 2.86 24.89
C LYS A 88 1.31 3.92 23.88
N VAL A 89 2.12 3.51 22.91
CA VAL A 89 2.62 4.35 21.81
C VAL A 89 2.51 3.60 20.49
N GLU A 90 2.28 4.31 19.40
CA GLU A 90 2.21 3.72 18.06
C GLU A 90 3.63 3.53 17.50
N ARG A 91 3.89 2.36 16.94
CA ARG A 91 5.13 2.03 16.25
C ARG A 91 4.84 1.86 14.76
N TYR A 92 5.56 2.61 13.96
CA TYR A 92 5.52 2.56 12.50
C TYR A 92 6.57 1.59 12.00
N SER A 93 6.17 0.66 11.14
CA SER A 93 7.09 -0.04 10.24
C SER A 93 7.06 0.70 8.91
N ILE A 94 8.14 1.42 8.61
CA ILE A 94 8.27 2.24 7.42
C ILE A 94 9.14 1.49 6.43
N LYS A 95 8.61 1.21 5.24
CA LYS A 95 9.39 0.72 4.12
C LYS A 95 10.20 1.89 3.57
N ILE A 96 11.51 1.73 3.58
CA ILE A 96 12.47 2.62 2.93
C ILE A 96 12.99 1.95 1.65
N ALA A 97 13.57 2.75 0.77
CA ALA A 97 14.12 2.31 -0.51
C ALA A 97 15.62 2.59 -0.56
N ASN A 98 16.23 2.44 -1.74
CA ASN A 98 17.64 2.76 -1.95
C ASN A 98 18.55 1.87 -1.08
N ARG A 99 18.28 0.55 -1.07
CA ARG A 99 19.06 -0.45 -0.31
C ARG A 99 20.57 -0.34 -0.56
N ASP A 100 20.98 0.08 -1.76
CA ASP A 100 22.40 0.29 -2.10
C ASP A 100 23.07 1.39 -1.25
N LEU A 101 22.29 2.31 -0.67
CA LEU A 101 22.76 3.39 0.21
C LEU A 101 22.65 3.02 1.68
N TYR A 102 21.52 2.43 2.10
CA TYR A 102 21.21 2.21 3.52
C TYR A 102 21.40 0.77 4.01
N GLY A 103 21.49 -0.20 3.11
CA GLY A 103 21.64 -1.63 3.44
C GLY A 103 20.39 -2.31 4.01
N ILE A 104 19.32 -1.57 4.30
CA ILE A 104 18.07 -2.04 4.90
C ILE A 104 16.85 -1.50 4.13
N ASP A 105 15.74 -2.23 4.17
CA ASP A 105 14.48 -1.86 3.48
C ASP A 105 13.37 -1.41 4.43
N PHE A 106 13.55 -1.61 5.74
CA PHE A 106 12.54 -1.27 6.73
C PHE A 106 13.19 -0.64 7.95
N VAL A 107 12.57 0.42 8.45
CA VAL A 107 12.91 1.05 9.72
C VAL A 107 11.69 0.99 10.61
N SER A 108 11.91 0.68 11.88
CA SER A 108 10.88 0.69 12.91
C SER A 108 11.08 1.88 13.82
N LEU A 109 10.18 2.86 13.75
CA LEU A 109 10.25 4.09 14.55
C LEU A 109 8.98 4.28 15.36
N LEU A 110 9.11 4.91 16.52
CA LEU A 110 7.99 5.32 17.34
C LEU A 110 7.33 6.55 16.73
N SER A 111 6.02 6.70 16.93
CA SER A 111 5.29 7.88 16.48
C SER A 111 5.83 9.18 17.08
N SER A 112 6.45 9.12 18.26
CA SER A 112 7.06 10.24 18.96
C SER A 112 8.38 10.71 18.35
N GLU A 113 9.06 9.87 17.58
CA GLU A 113 10.35 10.17 16.92
C GLU A 113 10.15 10.80 15.52
N LEU A 114 8.92 10.81 15.01
CA LEU A 114 8.59 11.24 13.65
C LEU A 114 7.94 12.61 13.66
N HIS A 115 8.66 13.63 13.19
CA HIS A 115 8.16 15.00 13.11
C HIS A 115 7.77 15.39 11.69
N GLN A 116 6.88 16.38 11.56
CA GLN A 116 6.54 17.06 10.30
C GLN A 116 6.20 16.10 9.13
N GLN A 117 5.19 15.26 9.30
CA GLN A 117 4.74 14.36 8.23
C GLN A 117 4.19 15.16 7.04
N GLN A 118 4.85 15.02 5.88
CA GLN A 118 4.47 15.63 4.61
C GLN A 118 4.26 14.56 3.54
N THR A 119 3.48 14.89 2.51
CA THR A 119 3.29 14.06 1.30
C THR A 119 3.70 14.84 0.05
N PRO A 120 5.01 14.97 -0.21
CA PRO A 120 5.49 15.74 -1.36
C PRO A 120 5.01 15.13 -2.69
N SER A 121 4.44 15.96 -3.57
CA SER A 121 3.92 15.53 -4.87
C SER A 121 5.00 15.25 -5.93
N ASP A 122 6.24 15.67 -5.67
CA ASP A 122 7.39 15.51 -6.56
C ASP A 122 8.23 14.26 -6.26
N LEU A 123 7.88 13.52 -5.20
CA LEU A 123 8.47 12.22 -4.90
C LEU A 123 7.87 11.12 -5.76
N VAL A 124 8.73 10.23 -6.23
CA VAL A 124 8.36 9.08 -7.05
C VAL A 124 8.97 7.80 -6.52
N VAL A 125 8.29 6.69 -6.81
CA VAL A 125 8.79 5.34 -6.64
C VAL A 125 9.21 4.80 -8.01
N ILE A 126 10.44 4.32 -8.12
CA ILE A 126 10.94 3.64 -9.31
C ILE A 126 11.35 2.23 -8.91
N GLU A 127 10.66 1.23 -9.42
CA GLU A 127 11.06 -0.16 -9.26
C GLU A 127 12.25 -0.46 -10.19
N ARG A 128 13.33 -1.00 -9.62
CA ARG A 128 14.54 -1.37 -10.37
C ARG A 128 14.65 -2.89 -10.46
N THR A 129 15.21 -3.39 -11.56
CA THR A 129 15.45 -4.83 -11.75
C THR A 129 16.43 -5.43 -10.75
N ARG A 130 17.30 -4.61 -10.15
CA ARG A 130 18.23 -4.98 -9.08
C ARG A 130 18.18 -3.92 -7.99
N GLY A 131 18.24 -4.35 -6.73
CA GLY A 131 18.25 -3.45 -5.58
C GLY A 131 16.87 -2.90 -5.18
N GLY A 132 15.78 -3.47 -5.73
CA GLY A 132 14.40 -3.14 -5.36
C GLY A 132 14.01 -1.69 -5.68
N ASP A 133 13.14 -1.14 -4.85
CA ASP A 133 12.59 0.19 -5.04
C ASP A 133 13.65 1.28 -4.89
N PHE A 134 13.41 2.38 -5.62
CA PHE A 134 14.13 3.63 -5.48
C PHE A 134 13.14 4.75 -5.18
N PHE A 135 13.37 5.48 -4.09
CA PHE A 135 12.59 6.67 -3.72
C PHE A 135 13.44 7.92 -3.96
N GLY A 136 12.86 8.88 -4.67
CA GLY A 136 13.54 10.14 -4.94
C GLY A 136 12.72 11.07 -5.83
N ARG A 137 13.38 12.11 -6.33
CA ARG A 137 12.78 13.11 -7.22
C ARG A 137 13.37 12.96 -8.62
N ILE A 138 12.54 13.11 -9.64
CA ILE A 138 12.99 13.07 -11.04
C ILE A 138 13.59 14.43 -11.39
N LEU A 139 14.92 14.49 -11.55
CA LEU A 139 15.61 15.72 -11.96
C LEU A 139 15.64 15.88 -13.48
N ALA A 140 15.90 14.79 -14.21
CA ALA A 140 15.95 14.78 -15.67
C ALA A 140 15.71 13.37 -16.20
N LEU A 141 15.10 13.29 -17.39
CA LEU A 141 14.90 12.04 -18.12
C LEU A 141 15.75 12.07 -19.40
N LYS A 142 16.76 11.19 -19.46
CA LYS A 142 17.56 11.02 -20.68
C LYS A 142 17.02 9.85 -21.49
N VAL A 143 16.26 10.15 -22.54
CA VAL A 143 15.74 9.15 -23.46
C VAL A 143 16.78 8.90 -24.56
N ARG A 144 17.34 7.69 -24.63
CA ARG A 144 18.11 7.26 -25.80
C ARG A 144 17.14 6.84 -26.90
N ARG A 145 16.90 7.72 -27.89
CA ARG A 145 16.18 7.33 -29.12
C ARG A 145 16.95 6.23 -29.85
N VAL A 146 16.25 5.15 -30.21
CA VAL A 146 16.68 4.18 -31.22
C VAL A 146 15.87 4.43 -32.50
N ARG A 147 16.63 4.79 -33.55
CA ARG A 147 16.42 4.72 -35.00
C ARG A 147 15.07 5.18 -35.60
N LEU A 148 15.05 6.43 -36.07
CA LEU A 148 14.19 6.86 -37.18
C LEU A 148 14.66 6.14 -38.45
N ILE A 149 13.95 5.10 -38.91
CA ILE A 149 14.09 4.62 -40.29
C ILE A 149 13.38 5.64 -41.17
N ARG A 150 14.05 6.75 -41.50
CA ARG A 150 13.70 7.52 -42.70
C ARG A 150 14.05 6.63 -43.88
N ARG A 151 13.04 5.95 -44.41
CA ARG A 151 13.08 5.35 -45.74
C ARG A 151 13.32 6.51 -46.71
N TRP A 152 14.57 6.70 -47.14
CA TRP A 152 14.86 7.59 -48.25
C TRP A 152 14.19 6.97 -49.47
N LYS A 153 13.15 7.63 -49.98
CA LYS A 153 12.69 7.40 -51.34
C LYS A 153 13.83 7.90 -52.22
N ALA A 154 14.49 6.98 -52.93
CA ALA A 154 15.56 7.31 -53.84
C ALA A 154 15.11 8.42 -54.80
N CYS A 155 16.04 9.34 -55.09
CA CYS A 155 15.96 10.21 -56.25
C CYS A 155 15.63 9.34 -57.48
N SER A 156 14.54 9.65 -58.19
CA SER A 156 14.38 9.23 -59.58
C SER A 156 14.21 10.49 -60.41
N GLU A 157 15.21 10.77 -61.23
CA GLU A 157 15.01 11.42 -62.53
C GLU A 157 14.19 10.50 -63.44
#